data_AF-A0A0B0P9Z4-F1
#
_entry.id   AF-A0A0B0P9Z4-F1
#
_cell.length_a   1.000
_cell.length_b   1.000
_cell.length_c   1.000
_cell.angle_alpha   90.00
_cell.angle_beta   90.00
_cell.angle_gamma   90.00
#
_symmetry.space_group_name_H-M   'P 1'
#
loop_
_entity.id
_entity.type
_entity.pdbx_description
1 polymer ?
#
loop_
_entity_poly.entity_id
_entity_poly.type
_entity_poly.pdbx_seq_one_letter_code
_entity_poly.pdbx_strand_id
1 'polypeptide(L)'
;MGRCAEAEEHSSGQKVGRIQLFDITHRKKDRSPMTSEAGEIMNKLKDKKAKYEAIASSDSFVNLEDIDNRIITEVLGPKRSQQYMPTESQTQAEVQRLRDQMAQMHVSTVEQIAQLKTEAAAREAEQNRKYNELQQHL
;
A
#
# COMPACT_ATOMS: atom_id res chain seq x y z
N MET A 1 16.93 40.68 31.44
CA MET A 1 16.17 41.12 30.25
C MET A 1 15.92 39.91 29.38
N GLY A 2 14.75 39.29 29.51
CA GLY A 2 14.34 38.17 28.64
C GLY A 2 13.81 38.74 27.33
N ARG A 3 14.37 38.31 26.19
CA ARG A 3 13.79 38.60 24.87
C ARG A 3 12.62 37.64 24.67
N CYS A 4 11.41 38.16 24.81
CA CYS A 4 10.21 37.51 24.30
C CYS A 4 10.36 37.37 22.78
N ALA A 5 10.39 36.13 22.29
CA ALA A 5 10.33 35.86 20.87
C ALA A 5 8.92 36.19 20.36
N GLU A 6 8.82 37.17 19.47
CA GLU A 6 7.59 37.47 18.73
C GLU A 6 7.21 36.23 17.92
N ALA A 7 6.18 35.53 18.37
CA ALA A 7 5.51 34.52 17.56
C ALA A 7 4.72 35.26 16.47
N GLU A 8 4.97 34.94 15.20
CA GLU A 8 4.10 35.35 14.10
C GLU A 8 2.74 34.68 14.33
N GLU A 9 1.83 35.40 14.98
CA GLU A 9 0.41 35.06 15.03
C GLU A 9 -0.16 35.25 13.62
N HIS A 10 -0.34 34.14 12.90
CA HIS A 10 -1.15 34.14 11.70
C HIS A 10 -2.61 34.34 12.09
N SER A 11 -3.27 35.35 11.52
CA SER A 11 -4.67 35.64 11.81
C SER A 11 -5.55 34.45 11.41
N SER A 12 -6.49 34.09 12.28
CA SER A 12 -7.46 33.02 12.02
C SER A 12 -8.36 33.42 10.85
N GLY A 13 -8.12 32.86 9.66
CA GLY A 13 -8.84 33.19 8.43
C GLY A 13 -7.93 33.37 7.21
N GLN A 14 -6.63 33.53 7.42
CA GLN A 14 -5.66 33.60 6.33
C GLN A 14 -5.39 32.21 5.75
N LYS A 15 -5.62 32.01 4.45
CA LYS A 15 -5.20 30.78 3.76
C LYS A 15 -3.66 30.75 3.75
N VAL A 16 -3.10 29.81 4.50
CA VAL A 16 -1.67 29.50 4.49
C VAL A 16 -1.39 28.46 3.40
N GLY A 17 -0.32 28.67 2.64
CA GLY A 17 0.11 27.72 1.61
C GLY A 17 0.44 26.35 2.22
N ARG A 18 0.38 25.29 1.41
CA ARG A 18 0.54 23.91 1.92
C ARG A 18 1.94 23.66 2.49
N ILE A 19 2.97 24.25 1.89
CA ILE A 19 4.34 24.16 2.43
C ILE A 19 4.44 24.89 3.77
N GLN A 20 3.76 26.04 3.90
CA GLN A 20 3.72 26.80 5.17
C GLN A 20 2.96 26.04 6.26
N LEU A 21 1.87 25.35 5.90
CA LEU A 21 1.14 24.48 6.82
C LEU A 21 2.02 23.31 7.31
N PHE A 22 2.85 22.74 6.43
CA PHE A 22 3.82 21.71 6.82
C PHE A 22 4.84 22.23 7.84
N ASP A 23 5.41 23.42 7.60
CA ASP A 23 6.34 24.08 8.51
C ASP A 23 5.71 24.34 9.90
N ILE A 24 4.46 24.81 9.94
CA ILE A 24 3.77 25.09 11.22
C ILE A 24 3.49 23.80 11.99
N THR A 25 3.06 22.75 11.30
CA THR A 25 2.69 21.48 11.93
C THR A 25 3.89 20.65 12.40
N HIS A 26 5.08 20.84 11.79
CA HIS A 26 6.29 20.05 12.10
C HIS A 26 7.36 20.85 12.86
N ARG A 27 7.03 22.05 13.35
CA ARG A 27 7.90 22.85 14.21
C ARG A 27 7.42 22.84 15.66
N LYS A 28 8.39 22.81 16.56
CA LYS A 28 8.18 22.97 18.01
C LYS A 28 7.97 24.46 18.36
N LYS A 29 7.60 24.72 19.61
CA LYS A 29 7.42 26.10 20.12
C LYS A 29 8.69 26.96 20.07
N ASP A 30 9.86 26.34 20.11
CA ASP A 30 11.18 26.98 19.97
C ASP A 30 11.57 27.24 18.50
N ARG A 31 10.65 27.02 17.54
CA ARG A 31 10.84 27.07 16.08
C ARG A 31 11.77 26.00 15.51
N SER A 32 12.31 25.10 16.32
CA SER A 32 13.12 23.97 15.86
C SER A 32 12.25 22.92 15.16
N PRO A 33 12.82 22.13 14.22
CA PRO A 33 12.17 20.94 13.71
C PRO A 33 11.78 19.98 14.84
N MET A 34 10.61 19.33 14.71
CA MET A 34 10.22 18.29 15.67
C MET A 34 11.17 17.10 15.66
N THR A 35 11.69 16.74 14.48
CA THR A 35 12.66 15.66 14.26
C THR A 35 13.75 16.11 13.28
N SER A 36 14.90 15.42 13.28
CA SER A 36 15.97 15.70 12.30
C SER A 36 15.51 15.48 10.86
N GLU A 37 14.69 14.46 10.62
CA GLU A 37 14.09 14.17 9.32
C GLU A 37 13.15 15.30 8.86
N ALA A 38 12.29 15.80 9.76
CA ALA A 38 11.44 16.95 9.45
C ALA A 38 12.29 18.18 9.10
N GLY A 39 13.43 18.37 9.79
CA GLY A 39 14.40 19.43 9.48
C GLY A 39 14.95 19.34 8.06
N GLU A 40 15.39 18.14 7.65
CA GLU A 40 15.89 17.89 6.30
C GLU A 40 14.82 18.11 5.22
N ILE A 41 13.58 17.65 5.49
CA ILE A 41 12.44 17.82 4.59
C ILE A 41 12.09 19.30 4.43
N MET A 42 12.03 20.07 5.52
CA MET A 42 11.74 21.51 5.46
C MET A 42 12.80 22.26 4.63
N ASN A 43 14.08 21.92 4.77
CA ASN A 43 15.14 22.52 3.96
C ASN A 43 14.95 22.20 2.46
N LYS A 44 14.66 20.94 2.12
CA LYS A 44 14.37 20.52 0.74
C LYS A 44 13.15 21.23 0.13
N LEU A 45 12.09 21.42 0.93
CA LEU A 45 10.89 22.14 0.50
C LEU A 45 11.22 23.61 0.20
N LYS A 46 12.01 24.28 1.05
CA LYS A 46 12.43 25.68 0.85
C LYS A 46 13.30 25.86 -0.40
N ASP A 47 14.29 24.99 -0.58
CA ASP A 47 15.17 25.05 -1.75
C ASP A 47 14.39 24.86 -3.06
N LYS A 48 13.47 23.90 -3.10
CA LYS A 48 12.62 23.69 -4.28
C LYS A 48 11.64 24.85 -4.50
N LYS A 49 11.06 25.42 -3.44
CA LYS A 49 10.16 26.57 -3.55
C LYS A 49 10.86 27.75 -4.21
N ALA A 50 12.08 28.09 -3.77
CA ALA A 50 12.87 29.14 -4.39
C ALA A 50 13.15 28.87 -5.89
N LYS A 51 13.46 27.61 -6.24
CA LYS A 51 13.67 27.21 -7.64
C LYS A 51 12.42 27.40 -8.51
N TYR A 52 11.25 26.95 -8.03
CA TYR A 52 10.01 27.05 -8.80
C TYR A 52 9.42 28.45 -8.82
N GLU A 53 9.57 29.25 -7.77
CA GLU A 53 9.19 30.67 -7.77
C GLU A 53 10.01 31.46 -8.80
N ALA A 54 11.31 31.19 -8.93
CA ALA A 54 12.15 31.79 -9.97
C ALA A 54 11.67 31.43 -11.39
N ILE A 55 11.21 30.19 -11.60
CA ILE A 55 10.66 29.74 -12.89
C ILE A 55 9.30 30.37 -13.16
N ALA A 56 8.39 30.38 -12.18
CA ALA A 56 7.05 30.97 -12.29
C ALA A 56 7.11 32.50 -12.47
N SER A 57 8.13 33.15 -11.91
CA SER A 57 8.41 34.57 -12.18
C SER A 57 8.71 34.83 -13.67
N SER A 58 9.18 33.83 -14.41
CA SER A 58 9.43 33.92 -15.85
C SER A 58 8.27 33.42 -16.70
N ASP A 59 7.44 32.51 -16.17
CA ASP A 59 6.33 31.89 -16.87
C ASP A 59 5.02 32.22 -16.15
N SER A 60 4.36 33.30 -16.57
CA SER A 60 3.23 33.92 -15.86
C SER A 60 1.97 33.06 -15.79
N PHE A 61 2.01 31.84 -16.32
CA PHE A 61 0.88 30.91 -16.39
C PHE A 61 0.82 29.93 -15.20
N VAL A 62 1.86 29.90 -14.35
CA VAL A 62 1.94 28.90 -13.26
C VAL A 62 1.33 29.44 -11.96
N ASN A 63 0.24 28.82 -11.49
CA ASN A 63 -0.40 29.16 -10.21
C ASN A 63 0.45 28.70 -9.01
N LEU A 64 0.63 29.55 -7.99
CA LEU A 64 1.40 29.22 -6.77
C LEU A 64 0.86 27.99 -6.03
N GLU A 65 -0.45 27.79 -6.00
CA GLU A 65 -1.05 26.61 -5.37
C GLU A 65 -0.64 25.31 -6.09
N ASP A 66 -0.47 25.37 -7.42
CA ASP A 66 -0.03 24.23 -8.24
C ASP A 66 1.46 23.95 -8.05
N ILE A 67 2.26 25.00 -7.80
CA ILE A 67 3.69 24.89 -7.46
C ILE A 67 3.87 24.18 -6.11
N ASP A 68 3.15 24.62 -5.08
CA ASP A 68 3.19 24.00 -3.75
C ASP A 68 2.78 22.52 -3.82
N ASN A 69 1.70 22.20 -4.56
CA ASN A 69 1.24 20.82 -4.76
C ASN A 69 2.29 19.95 -5.43
N ARG A 70 2.94 20.48 -6.47
CA ARG A 70 3.98 19.79 -7.20
C ARG A 70 5.21 19.55 -6.32
N ILE A 71 5.68 20.56 -5.59
CA ILE A 71 6.83 20.44 -4.69
C ILE A 71 6.56 19.40 -3.59
N ILE A 72 5.39 19.44 -2.98
CA ILE A 72 4.97 18.46 -1.96
C ILE A 72 4.99 17.05 -2.53
N THR A 73 4.47 16.86 -3.75
CA THR A 73 4.48 15.55 -4.41
C THR A 73 5.91 15.08 -4.72
N GLU A 74 6.80 15.96 -5.16
CA GLU A 74 8.19 15.60 -5.45
C GLU A 74 9.03 15.31 -4.20
N VAL A 75 8.79 16.01 -3.09
CA VAL A 75 9.57 15.86 -1.84
C VAL A 75 8.99 14.77 -0.93
N LEU A 76 7.66 14.70 -0.81
CA LEU A 76 6.96 13.78 0.11
C LEU A 76 6.34 12.57 -0.58
N GLY A 77 6.06 12.64 -1.89
CA GLY A 77 5.44 11.57 -2.67
C GLY A 77 6.27 10.28 -2.81
N PRO A 78 7.62 10.32 -2.95
CA PRO A 78 8.41 9.10 -3.11
C PRO A 78 8.36 8.14 -1.91
N LYS A 79 8.09 8.64 -0.69
CA LYS A 79 8.06 7.82 0.53
C LYS A 79 6.78 6.99 0.71
N ARG A 80 5.68 7.36 0.03
CA ARG A 80 4.38 6.70 0.23
C ARG A 80 4.19 5.45 -0.63
N SER A 81 4.87 5.39 -1.77
CA SER A 81 4.89 4.19 -2.62
C SER A 81 5.76 3.08 -2.02
N GLN A 82 6.76 3.39 -1.19
CA GLN A 82 7.62 2.37 -0.56
C GLN A 82 6.95 1.67 0.63
N GLN A 83 6.03 2.34 1.34
CA GLN A 83 5.30 1.75 2.46
C GLN A 83 4.17 0.80 2.02
N TYR A 84 3.77 0.85 0.75
CA TYR A 84 2.73 -0.01 0.16
C TYR A 84 3.29 -1.08 -0.79
N MET A 85 4.62 -1.18 -0.93
CA MET A 85 5.25 -2.27 -1.66
C MET A 85 5.66 -3.37 -0.67
N PRO A 86 5.06 -4.57 -0.75
CA PRO A 86 5.56 -5.72 0.00
C PRO A 86 7.03 -5.93 -0.35
N THR A 87 7.86 -6.22 0.64
CA THR A 87 9.28 -6.54 0.39
C THR A 87 9.34 -7.81 -0.46
N GLU A 88 10.28 -7.93 -1.40
CA GLU A 88 10.37 -9.07 -2.34
C GLU A 88 10.29 -10.45 -1.64
N SER A 89 10.86 -10.56 -0.44
CA SER A 89 10.78 -11.74 0.43
C SER A 89 9.36 -12.06 0.91
N GLN A 90 8.53 -11.05 1.20
CA GLN A 90 7.13 -11.22 1.57
C GLN A 90 6.30 -11.70 0.38
N THR A 91 6.51 -11.11 -0.80
CA THR A 91 5.86 -11.54 -2.05
C THR A 91 6.22 -12.98 -2.40
N GLN A 92 7.48 -13.39 -2.23
CA GLN A 92 7.90 -14.77 -2.48
C GLN A 92 7.26 -15.77 -1.50
N ALA A 93 7.17 -15.42 -0.21
CA ALA A 93 6.54 -16.27 0.80
C ALA A 93 5.04 -16.46 0.54
N GLU A 94 4.32 -15.41 0.13
CA GLU A 94 2.90 -15.51 -0.22
C GLU A 94 2.67 -16.36 -1.47
N VAL A 95 3.50 -16.19 -2.50
CA VAL A 95 3.44 -17.02 -3.71
C VAL A 95 3.70 -18.49 -3.38
N GLN A 96 4.67 -18.78 -2.52
CA GLN A 96 4.96 -20.15 -2.10
C GLN A 96 3.78 -20.75 -1.31
N ARG A 97 3.21 -20.00 -0.37
CA ARG A 97 2.04 -20.45 0.41
C ARG A 97 0.84 -20.76 -0.48
N LEU A 98 0.60 -19.93 -1.50
CA LEU A 98 -0.46 -20.17 -2.47
C LEU A 98 -0.20 -21.43 -3.31
N ARG A 99 1.05 -21.68 -3.72
CA ARG A 99 1.42 -22.92 -4.42
C ARG A 99 1.17 -24.16 -3.57
N ASP A 100 1.56 -24.10 -2.30
CA ASP A 100 1.38 -25.22 -1.36
C ASP A 100 -0.12 -25.50 -1.13
N GLN A 101 -0.95 -24.45 -1.01
CA GLN A 101 -2.40 -24.60 -0.92
C GLN A 101 -3.01 -25.23 -2.17
N MET A 102 -2.60 -24.79 -3.37
CA MET A 102 -3.08 -25.40 -4.62
C MET A 102 -2.68 -26.87 -4.74
N ALA A 103 -1.44 -27.21 -4.36
CA ALA A 103 -0.97 -28.59 -4.35
C ALA A 103 -1.79 -29.46 -3.39
N GLN A 104 -2.06 -28.97 -2.18
CA GLN A 104 -2.88 -29.69 -1.19
C GLN A 104 -4.31 -29.90 -1.69
N MET A 105 -4.93 -28.88 -2.30
CA MET A 105 -6.26 -29.00 -2.88
C MET A 105 -6.30 -30.05 -3.99
N HIS A 106 -5.29 -30.04 -4.87
CA HIS A 106 -5.18 -31.01 -5.96
C HIS A 106 -5.03 -32.45 -5.43
N VAL A 107 -4.19 -32.67 -4.42
CA VAL A 107 -4.04 -33.99 -3.79
C VAL A 107 -5.37 -34.46 -3.18
N SER A 108 -6.04 -33.61 -2.41
CA SER A 108 -7.35 -33.93 -1.81
C SER A 108 -8.42 -34.25 -2.87
N THR A 109 -8.47 -33.49 -3.97
CA THR A 109 -9.41 -33.76 -5.07
C THR A 109 -9.11 -35.10 -5.76
N VAL A 110 -7.85 -35.41 -6.02
CA VAL A 110 -7.47 -36.69 -6.66
C VAL A 110 -7.81 -37.88 -5.75
N GLU A 111 -7.56 -37.77 -4.45
CA GLU A 111 -7.94 -38.80 -3.48
C GLU A 111 -9.47 -39.03 -3.44
N GLN A 112 -10.27 -37.96 -3.44
CA GLN A 112 -11.73 -38.07 -3.47
C GLN A 112 -12.24 -38.72 -4.77
N ILE A 113 -11.66 -38.36 -5.92
CA ILE A 113 -12.01 -38.97 -7.21
C ILE A 113 -11.69 -40.47 -7.21
N ALA A 114 -10.54 -40.86 -6.65
CA ALA A 114 -10.16 -42.26 -6.53
C ALA A 114 -11.17 -43.05 -5.69
N GLN A 115 -11.54 -42.54 -4.51
CA GLN A 115 -12.52 -43.16 -3.62
C GLN A 115 -13.89 -43.34 -4.28
N LEU A 116 -14.40 -42.30 -4.94
CA LEU A 116 -15.69 -42.36 -5.65
C LEU A 116 -15.66 -43.41 -6.77
N LYS A 117 -14.53 -43.56 -7.47
CA LYS A 117 -14.37 -44.59 -8.51
C LYS A 117 -14.39 -46.00 -7.93
N THR A 118 -13.67 -46.25 -6.83
CA THR A 118 -13.68 -47.58 -6.19
C THR A 118 -15.05 -47.91 -5.66
N GLU A 119 -15.75 -46.95 -5.05
CA GLU A 119 -17.10 -47.16 -4.53
C GLU A 119 -18.11 -47.43 -5.66
N ALA A 120 -18.02 -46.69 -6.78
CA ALA A 120 -18.86 -46.93 -7.94
C ALA A 120 -18.65 -48.34 -8.53
N ALA A 121 -17.39 -48.77 -8.67
CA ALA A 121 -17.06 -50.11 -9.17
C ALA A 121 -17.56 -51.22 -8.23
N ALA A 122 -17.48 -51.01 -6.91
CA ALA A 122 -18.00 -51.96 -5.92
C ALA A 122 -19.53 -52.08 -6.01
N ARG A 123 -20.25 -50.95 -6.12
CA ARG A 123 -21.71 -50.93 -6.29
C ARG A 123 -22.15 -51.62 -7.58
N GLU A 124 -21.45 -51.38 -8.69
CA GLU A 124 -21.73 -52.02 -9.98
C GLU A 124 -21.49 -53.55 -9.92
N ALA A 125 -20.39 -53.99 -9.32
CA ALA A 125 -20.10 -55.41 -9.14
C ALA A 125 -21.15 -56.12 -8.28
N GLU A 126 -21.64 -55.47 -7.21
CA GLU A 126 -22.71 -56.02 -6.36
C GLU A 126 -24.04 -56.12 -7.11
N GLN A 127 -24.42 -55.10 -7.89
CA GLN A 127 -25.64 -55.16 -8.71
C GLN A 127 -25.57 -56.27 -9.75
N ASN A 128 -24.43 -56.42 -10.44
CA ASN A 128 -24.23 -57.48 -11.42
C ASN A 128 -24.30 -58.88 -10.80
N ARG A 129 -23.80 -59.06 -9.57
CA ARG A 129 -23.96 -60.33 -8.83
C ARG A 129 -25.44 -60.64 -8.55
N LYS A 130 -26.19 -59.66 -8.02
CA LYS A 130 -27.64 -59.82 -7.75
C LYS A 130 -28.43 -60.15 -9.02
N TYR A 131 -28.09 -59.52 -10.15
CA TYR A 131 -28.72 -59.81 -11.44
C TYR A 131 -28.45 -61.24 -11.92
N ASN A 132 -27.20 -61.70 -11.85
CA ASN A 132 -26.82 -63.05 -12.26
C ASN A 132 -27.44 -64.14 -11.38
N GLU A 133 -27.56 -63.90 -10.07
CA GLU A 133 -28.24 -64.81 -9.14
C GLU A 133 -29.73 -64.97 -9.50
N LEU A 134 -30.43 -63.86 -9.80
CA LEU A 134 -31.82 -63.90 -10.26
C LEU A 134 -31.99 -64.67 -11.58
N GLN A 135 -31.03 -64.56 -12.51
CA GLN A 135 -31.06 -65.30 -13.77
C GLN A 135 -30.82 -66.81 -13.61
N GLN A 136 -30.11 -67.26 -12.57
CA GLN A 136 -29.86 -68.69 -12.34
C GLN A 136 -31.07 -69.43 -11.75
N HIS A 137 -32.07 -68.71 -11.26
CA HIS A 137 -33.27 -69.25 -10.63
C HIS A 137 -34.51 -69.25 -11.57
N LEU A 138 -34.35 -68.82 -12.82
CA LEU A 138 -35.34 -68.90 -13.91
C LEU A 138 -35.04 -70.07 -14.83
#